data_AF-A0A9N8Q5P1-F1
#
_entry.id   AF-A0A9N8Q5P1-F1
#
_cell.length_a   1.000
_cell.length_b   1.000
_cell.length_c   1.000
_cell.angle_alpha   90.00
_cell.angle_beta   90.00
_cell.angle_gamma   90.00
#
_symmetry.space_group_name_H-M   'P 1'
#
loop_
_entity.id
_entity.type
_entity.pdbx_description
1 polymer ?
#
loop_
_entity_poly.entity_id
_entity_poly.type
_entity_poly.pdbx_seq_one_letter_code
_entity_poly.pdbx_strand_id
1 'polypeptide(L)'
;MSKISVSSVRQQLQGLLKASEDKRRNFLETVELQIGLKAYDPQRDKRFSGSIKLPHVPRPRMAMCILADAADVDRAKLIELDYMTVEDLKKLNKNKKLVKK
;
A
#
# COMPACT_ATOMS: atom_id res chain seq x y z
N MET A 1 -20.18 -12.93 14.70
CA MET A 1 -19.66 -11.98 15.72
C MET A 1 -18.18 -11.79 15.49
N SER A 2 -17.72 -10.54 15.33
CA SER A 2 -16.30 -10.25 15.13
C SER A 2 -15.52 -10.64 16.39
N LYS A 3 -14.44 -11.41 16.25
CA LYS A 3 -13.58 -11.81 17.39
C LYS A 3 -12.84 -10.63 18.03
N ILE A 4 -12.90 -9.47 17.39
CA ILE A 4 -12.28 -8.22 17.83
C ILE A 4 -13.38 -7.28 18.30
N SER A 5 -13.27 -6.79 19.53
CA SER A 5 -14.18 -5.78 20.06
C SER A 5 -13.89 -4.41 19.44
N VAL A 6 -14.89 -3.85 18.74
CA VAL A 6 -14.79 -2.53 18.10
C VAL A 6 -14.52 -1.43 19.12
N SER A 7 -15.08 -1.53 20.33
CA SER A 7 -14.86 -0.53 21.39
C SER A 7 -13.42 -0.52 21.88
N SER A 8 -12.82 -1.70 22.05
CA SER A 8 -11.41 -1.84 22.47
C SER A 8 -10.45 -1.21 21.47
N VAL A 9 -10.66 -1.46 20.16
CA VAL A 9 -9.82 -0.87 19.10
C VAL A 9 -9.90 0.65 19.09
N ARG A 10 -11.10 1.22 19.21
CA ARG A 10 -11.28 2.68 19.24
C ARG A 10 -10.59 3.33 20.45
N GLN A 11 -10.68 2.68 21.61
CA GLN A 11 -10.04 3.18 22.83
C GLN A 11 -8.51 3.15 22.72
N GLN A 12 -7.94 2.08 22.16
CA GLN A 12 -6.49 1.98 21.93
C GLN A 12 -5.99 3.02 20.92
N LEU A 13 -6.74 3.26 19.85
CA LEU A 13 -6.42 4.30 18.86
C LEU A 13 -6.41 5.71 19.48
N GLN A 14 -7.38 6.03 20.35
CA GLN A 14 -7.39 7.31 21.07
C GLN A 14 -6.18 7.46 21.99
N GLY A 15 -5.79 6.39 22.69
CA GLY A 15 -4.58 6.40 23.52
C GLY A 15 -3.31 6.64 22.70
N LEU A 16 -3.20 6.01 21.52
CA LEU A 16 -2.07 6.19 20.62
C LEU A 16 -1.98 7.61 20.06
N LEU A 17 -3.11 8.19 19.65
CA LEU A 17 -3.17 9.58 19.18
C LEU A 17 -2.75 10.56 20.28
N LYS A 18 -3.26 10.37 21.51
CA LYS A 18 -2.91 11.22 22.64
C LYS A 18 -1.40 11.15 22.97
N ALA A 19 -0.82 9.94 22.95
CA ALA A 19 0.62 9.77 23.16
C ALA A 19 1.48 10.42 22.06
N SER A 20 0.98 10.49 20.83
CA SER A 20 1.64 11.20 19.72
C SER A 20 1.60 12.72 19.91
N GLU A 21 0.47 13.26 20.37
CA GLU A 21 0.31 14.70 20.68
C GLU A 21 1.17 15.13 21.88
N ASP A 22 1.18 14.34 22.95
CA ASP A 22 1.93 14.63 24.17
C ASP A 22 3.46 14.64 23.94
N LYS A 23 3.95 13.81 23.01
CA LYS A 23 5.38 13.72 22.65
C LYS A 23 5.60 13.84 21.15
N ARG A 24 5.27 15.01 20.61
CA ARG A 24 5.41 15.32 19.19
C ARG A 24 6.86 15.12 18.71
N ARG A 25 7.04 14.20 17.76
CA ARG A 25 8.34 13.94 17.12
C ARG A 25 8.52 14.84 15.89
N ASN A 26 9.77 15.15 15.54
CA ASN A 26 10.11 16.01 14.40
C ASN A 26 10.01 15.30 13.03
N PHE A 27 9.25 14.21 12.93
CA PHE A 27 9.06 13.45 11.68
C PHE A 27 7.61 12.94 11.59
N LEU A 28 7.18 12.58 10.37
CA LEU A 28 5.87 11.98 10.13
C LEU A 28 5.83 10.55 10.68
N GLU A 29 5.00 10.34 11.70
CA GLU A 29 4.84 9.02 12.32
C GLU A 29 4.10 8.06 11.39
N THR A 30 4.58 6.82 11.31
CA THR A 30 3.89 5.73 10.59
C THR A 30 3.28 4.79 11.63
N VAL A 31 2.00 4.47 11.46
CA VAL A 31 1.29 3.50 12.29
C VAL A 31 1.10 2.22 11.48
N GLU A 32 1.58 1.10 12.00
CA GLU A 32 1.36 -0.22 11.41
C GLU A 32 0.28 -0.98 12.18
N LEU A 33 -0.65 -1.58 11.44
CA LEU A 33 -1.67 -2.47 12.01
C LEU A 33 -1.25 -3.92 11.77
N GLN A 34 -0.88 -4.61 12.83
CA GLN A 34 -0.60 -6.04 12.78
C GLN A 34 -1.83 -6.84 13.24
N ILE A 35 -2.23 -7.82 12.43
CA ILE A 35 -3.35 -8.71 12.74
C ILE A 35 -2.81 -10.13 12.88
N GLY A 36 -2.90 -10.69 14.09
CA GLY A 36 -2.58 -12.09 14.35
C GLY A 36 -3.80 -12.98 14.15
N LEU A 37 -3.76 -13.88 13.17
CA LEU A 37 -4.81 -14.88 12.95
C LEU A 37 -4.46 -16.16 13.73
N LYS A 38 -5.27 -16.50 14.75
CA LYS A 38 -5.15 -17.77 15.47
C LYS A 38 -5.98 -18.85 14.77
N ALA A 39 -5.41 -20.05 14.65
CA ALA A 39 -6.03 -21.21 14.01
C ALA A 39 -6.36 -21.02 12.51
N TYR A 40 -5.46 -20.37 11.77
CA TYR A 40 -5.53 -20.27 10.32
C TYR A 40 -4.41 -21.10 9.69
N ASP A 41 -4.77 -22.03 8.80
CA ASP A 41 -3.82 -22.85 8.04
C ASP A 41 -3.81 -22.38 6.57
N PRO A 42 -2.73 -21.74 6.09
CA PRO A 42 -2.66 -21.19 4.73
C PRO A 42 -2.72 -22.25 3.62
N GLN A 43 -2.59 -23.55 3.94
CA GLN A 43 -2.73 -24.63 2.96
C GLN A 43 -4.17 -25.18 2.87
N ARG A 44 -4.90 -25.18 4.00
CA ARG A 44 -6.25 -25.77 4.08
C ARG A 44 -7.36 -24.72 3.99
N ASP A 45 -7.12 -23.53 4.51
CA ASP A 45 -8.11 -22.46 4.57
C ASP A 45 -8.02 -21.54 3.37
N LYS A 46 -9.18 -21.08 2.91
CA LYS A 46 -9.28 -20.13 1.80
C LYS A 46 -8.55 -18.83 2.17
N ARG A 47 -7.71 -18.34 1.26
CA ARG A 47 -7.02 -17.04 1.43
C ARG A 47 -8.06 -15.93 1.56
N PHE A 48 -7.97 -15.16 2.63
CA PHE A 48 -8.75 -13.94 2.77
C PHE A 48 -8.33 -12.98 1.66
N SER A 49 -9.28 -12.67 0.77
CA SER A 49 -9.13 -11.64 -0.24
C SER A 49 -10.11 -10.53 0.10
N GLY A 50 -9.59 -9.40 0.55
CA GLY A 50 -10.36 -8.21 0.85
C GLY A 50 -9.53 -7.00 0.45
N SER A 51 -10.06 -6.20 -0.48
CA SER A 51 -9.47 -4.90 -0.81
C SER A 51 -10.14 -3.84 0.06
N ILE A 52 -9.35 -3.13 0.86
CA ILE A 52 -9.83 -2.03 1.69
C ILE A 52 -9.24 -0.75 1.12
N LYS A 53 -10.10 0.14 0.63
CA LYS A 53 -9.69 1.47 0.20
C LYS A 53 -9.62 2.37 1.43
N LEU A 54 -8.41 2.76 1.82
CA LEU A 54 -8.22 3.73 2.89
C LEU A 54 -8.61 5.14 2.40
N PRO A 55 -9.29 5.95 3.24
CA PRO A 55 -9.69 7.30 2.86
C PRO A 55 -8.50 8.28 2.77
N HIS A 56 -7.43 8.02 3.52
CA HIS A 56 -6.22 8.85 3.51
C HIS A 56 -5.09 8.15 2.77
N VAL A 57 -4.41 8.87 1.87
CA VAL A 57 -3.25 8.37 1.12
C VAL A 57 -2.04 8.31 2.05
N PRO A 58 -1.54 7.11 2.41
CA PRO A 58 -0.49 6.95 3.42
C PRO A 58 0.89 7.41 2.93
N ARG A 59 1.12 7.46 1.60
CA ARG A 59 2.37 7.92 1.00
C ARG A 59 2.09 8.81 -0.22
N PRO A 60 1.94 10.13 -0.04
CA PRO A 60 1.58 11.05 -1.12
C PRO A 60 2.66 11.19 -2.21
N ARG A 61 3.90 10.77 -1.96
CA ARG A 61 5.02 10.83 -2.93
C ARG A 61 5.42 9.47 -3.51
N MET A 62 4.53 8.48 -3.47
CA MET A 62 4.80 7.19 -4.11
C MET A 62 4.56 7.34 -5.62
N ALA A 63 5.65 7.37 -6.40
CA ALA A 63 5.55 7.34 -7.84
C ALA A 63 5.09 5.94 -8.28
N MET A 64 3.98 5.87 -9.02
CA MET A 64 3.45 4.63 -9.58
C MET A 64 3.59 4.72 -11.09
N CYS A 65 4.24 3.74 -11.70
CA CYS A 65 4.38 3.62 -13.15
C CYS A 65 3.67 2.35 -13.61
N ILE A 66 2.85 2.48 -14.65
CA ILE A 66 2.09 1.38 -15.25
C ILE A 66 2.92 0.75 -16.36
N LEU A 67 3.19 -0.55 -16.25
CA LEU A 67 3.77 -1.35 -17.33
C LEU A 67 2.63 -2.05 -18.06
N ALA A 68 2.27 -1.61 -19.26
CA ALA A 68 1.10 -2.14 -19.93
C ALA A 68 1.21 -2.19 -21.47
N ASP A 69 0.22 -2.83 -22.09
CA ASP A 69 0.07 -2.94 -23.53
C ASP A 69 -0.57 -1.68 -24.15
N ALA A 70 -0.77 -1.67 -25.47
CA ALA A 70 -1.28 -0.49 -26.17
C ALA A 70 -2.66 -0.03 -25.66
N ALA A 71 -3.54 -0.95 -25.26
CA ALA A 71 -4.89 -0.61 -24.83
C ALA A 71 -4.90 0.01 -23.43
N ASP A 72 -4.06 -0.50 -22.52
CA ASP A 72 -3.95 0.03 -21.17
C ASP A 72 -3.04 1.27 -21.08
N VAL A 73 -2.12 1.46 -22.03
CA VAL A 73 -1.35 2.71 -22.19
C VAL A 73 -2.27 3.88 -22.51
N ASP A 74 -3.28 3.69 -23.37
CA ASP A 74 -4.22 4.78 -23.69
C ASP A 74 -5.12 5.13 -22.49
N ARG A 75 -5.44 4.15 -21.65
CA ARG A 75 -6.11 4.39 -20.35
C ARG A 75 -5.19 5.11 -19.37
N ALA A 76 -3.92 4.74 -19.30
CA ALA A 76 -2.94 5.40 -18.42
C ALA A 76 -2.70 6.86 -18.82
N LYS A 77 -2.60 7.14 -20.13
CA LYS A 77 -2.53 8.50 -20.67
C LYS A 77 -3.75 9.35 -20.28
N LEU A 78 -4.95 8.77 -20.35
CA LEU A 78 -6.18 9.46 -19.97
C LEU A 78 -6.23 9.82 -18.48
N ILE A 79 -5.57 9.02 -17.63
CA ILE A 79 -5.51 9.21 -16.17
C ILE A 79 -4.25 10.01 -15.78
N GLU A 80 -3.43 10.47 -16.75
CA GLU A 80 -2.16 11.18 -16.54
C GLU A 80 -1.18 10.43 -15.63
N LEU A 81 -1.18 9.09 -15.73
CA LEU A 81 -0.24 8.23 -14.99
C LEU A 81 0.99 7.92 -15.83
N ASP A 82 2.15 7.90 -15.20
CA ASP A 82 3.40 7.46 -15.84
C ASP A 82 3.22 6.01 -16.35
N TYR A 83 3.59 5.79 -17.60
CA TYR A 83 3.54 4.47 -18.23
C TYR A 83 4.84 4.14 -18.94
N MET A 84 5.16 2.85 -19.03
CA MET A 84 6.26 2.35 -19.84
C MET A 84 5.76 1.22 -20.74
N THR A 85 6.15 1.29 -22.00
CA THR A 85 5.81 0.27 -23.00
C THR A 85 6.84 -0.85 -23.02
N VAL A 86 6.50 -1.96 -23.69
CA VAL A 86 7.43 -3.08 -23.91
C VAL A 86 8.73 -2.64 -24.60
N GLU A 87 8.68 -1.61 -25.44
CA GLU A 87 9.87 -1.08 -26.11
C GLU A 87 10.78 -0.32 -25.13
N ASP A 88 10.21 0.41 -24.19
CA ASP A 88 10.97 1.14 -23.17
C ASP A 88 11.57 0.21 -22.12
N LEU A 89 10.87 -0.87 -21.79
CA LEU A 89 11.40 -1.97 -20.96
C LEU A 89 12.58 -2.68 -21.63
N LYS A 90 12.55 -2.88 -22.95
CA LYS A 90 13.68 -3.44 -23.70
C LYS A 90 14.90 -2.52 -23.70
N LYS A 91 14.70 -1.19 -23.74
CA LYS A 91 15.80 -0.20 -23.61
C LYS A 91 16.40 -0.22 -22.20
N LEU A 92 15.57 -0.38 -21.16
CA LEU A 92 16.01 -0.51 -19.77
C LEU A 92 16.86 -1.77 -19.53
N ASN A 93 16.49 -2.91 -20.11
CA ASN A 93 17.24 -4.16 -19.95
C ASN A 93 18.68 -4.11 -20.53
N LYS A 94 18.92 -3.27 -21.53
CA LYS A 94 20.26 -3.08 -22.12
C LYS A 94 21.19 -2.26 -21.21
N ASN A 95 20.64 -1.42 -20.34
CA ASN A 95 21.40 -0.56 -19.44
C ASN A 95 21.19 -0.96 -17.97
N LYS A 96 21.99 -1.92 -17.49
CA LYS A 96 21.97 -2.41 -16.10
C LYS A 96 22.12 -1.32 -15.02
N LYS A 97 22.67 -0.15 -15.36
CA LYS A 97 22.76 1.01 -14.44
C LYS A 97 21.40 1.66 -14.16
N LEU A 98 20.49 1.67 -15.13
CA LEU A 98 19.15 2.28 -14.98
C LEU A 98 18.18 1.36 -14.24
N VAL A 99 18.46 0.04 -14.22
CA VAL A 99 17.64 -0.97 -13.52
C VAL A 99 18.01 -1.11 -12.04
N LYS A 100 19.21 -0.66 -11.64
CA LYS A 100 19.73 -0.81 -10.26
C LYS A 100 19.60 0.45 -9.40
N LYS A 101 18.96 1.50 -9.90
CA LYS A 101 18.74 2.76 -9.19
C LYS A 101 17.32 2.82 -8.67
#